data_AF-X0VNP6-F1
#
_entry.id   AF-X0VNP6-F1
#
_cell.length_a   1.000
_cell.length_b   1.000
_cell.length_c   1.000
_cell.angle_alpha   90.00
_cell.angle_beta   90.00
_cell.angle_gamma   90.00
#
_symmetry.space_group_name_H-M   'P 1'
#
loop_
_entity.id
_entity.type
_entity.pdbx_description
1 polymer ?
#
loop_
_entity_poly.entity_id
_entity_poly.type
_entity_poly.pdbx_seq_one_letter_code
_entity_poly.pdbx_strand_id
1 'polypeptide(L)'
;CGTIVAEAIGATPNVTAADYEFACKAGTEAFQTCIGLVSSGMMRYAMAIGADTAQGRPGDALEYTAACGGAAYIFGKKPSRTLVDLEGSYSFVTDTPDFWRRGREMYPRHGSRFTGEPAYFRHTIGAAKGLMGELGMEPGDYKYAVFHQPNTKFPIKAARTLGFSMDAIKPGLVVPFVGNTYAGSTLIGLAATLDVADPGDRILAVSYGSGAGSDAFSFVVQDGIANDRRLEPAVSLFVGRKRYIDYSEYSKLRGKLIK
;
A
#
# COMPACT_ATOMS: atom_id res chain seq x y z
N CYS A 1 7.66 13.98 3.39
CA CYS A 1 8.66 15.02 3.05
C CYS A 1 9.59 14.50 1.95
N GLY A 2 9.14 14.62 0.70
CA GLY A 2 9.87 14.18 -0.49
C GLY A 2 11.19 14.92 -0.70
N THR A 3 11.31 16.17 -0.24
CA THR A 3 12.58 16.92 -0.29
C THR A 3 13.66 16.30 0.59
N ILE A 4 13.32 15.88 1.81
CA ILE A 4 14.26 15.20 2.72
C ILE A 4 14.72 13.88 2.13
N VAL A 5 13.81 13.08 1.57
CA VAL A 5 14.17 11.79 0.97
C VAL A 5 15.05 12.00 -0.27
N ALA A 6 14.70 12.96 -1.13
CA ALA A 6 15.46 13.26 -2.34
C ALA A 6 16.91 13.69 -2.01
N GLU A 7 17.10 14.53 -0.99
CA GLU A 7 18.43 14.87 -0.47
C GLU A 7 19.16 13.63 0.08
N ALA A 8 18.49 12.84 0.92
CA ALA A 8 19.09 11.68 1.59
C ALA A 8 19.59 10.60 0.61
N ILE A 9 18.99 10.49 -0.57
CA ILE A 9 19.40 9.54 -1.63
C ILE A 9 20.26 10.19 -2.72
N GLY A 10 20.58 11.49 -2.61
CA GLY A 10 21.38 12.22 -3.60
C GLY A 10 20.70 12.43 -4.95
N ALA A 11 19.35 12.47 -4.99
CA ALA A 11 18.59 12.75 -6.20
C ALA A 11 18.51 14.25 -6.52
N THR A 12 18.80 15.12 -5.56
CA THR A 12 18.80 16.57 -5.70
C THR A 12 20.01 17.07 -6.50
N PRO A 13 19.93 18.29 -7.09
CA PRO A 13 18.81 19.24 -7.06
C PRO A 13 17.79 19.07 -8.20
N ASN A 14 18.09 18.23 -9.21
CA ASN A 14 17.32 18.17 -10.45
C ASN A 14 16.16 17.15 -10.37
N VAL A 15 15.24 17.38 -9.44
CA VAL A 15 14.12 16.46 -9.17
C VAL A 15 12.86 17.24 -8.79
N THR A 16 11.71 16.78 -9.29
CA THR A 16 10.40 17.25 -8.79
C THR A 16 10.00 16.39 -7.58
N ALA A 17 9.50 17.03 -6.52
CA ALA A 17 9.08 16.33 -5.31
C ALA A 17 7.76 16.91 -4.80
N ALA A 18 6.86 16.04 -4.36
CA ALA A 18 5.60 16.39 -3.72
C ALA A 18 5.29 15.42 -2.58
N ASP A 19 4.63 15.93 -1.55
CA ASP A 19 4.04 15.12 -0.48
C ASP A 19 2.55 14.93 -0.80
N TYR A 20 2.08 13.68 -0.75
CA TYR A 20 0.69 13.33 -1.09
C TYR A 20 -0.12 13.06 0.17
N GLU A 21 -1.35 13.57 0.19
CA GLU A 21 -2.31 13.32 1.26
C GLU A 21 -3.63 12.81 0.66
N PHE A 22 -3.90 11.52 0.86
CA PHE A 22 -5.21 10.90 0.65
C PHE A 22 -5.31 9.68 1.57
N ALA A 23 -5.38 9.92 2.88
CA ALA A 23 -5.41 8.87 3.91
C ALA A 23 -4.42 7.72 3.58
N CYS A 24 -4.86 6.46 3.68
CA CYS A 24 -4.03 5.29 3.38
C CYS A 24 -3.81 5.02 1.87
N LYS A 25 -4.43 5.81 0.97
CA LYS A 25 -4.25 5.75 -0.49
C LYS A 25 -3.07 6.61 -0.98
N ALA A 26 -2.56 7.52 -0.16
CA ALA A 26 -1.53 8.49 -0.55
C ALA A 26 -0.30 7.87 -1.26
N GLY A 27 0.14 6.69 -0.83
CA GLY A 27 1.26 5.98 -1.47
C GLY A 27 0.96 5.54 -2.91
N THR A 28 -0.28 5.17 -3.23
CA THR A 28 -0.69 4.80 -4.59
C THR A 28 -1.10 6.00 -5.45
N GLU A 29 -1.47 7.14 -4.87
CA GLU A 29 -1.54 8.42 -5.60
C GLU A 29 -0.17 8.80 -6.18
N ALA A 30 0.89 8.55 -5.41
CA ALA A 30 2.26 8.72 -5.89
C ALA A 30 2.59 7.72 -7.02
N PHE A 31 2.05 6.49 -7.01
CA PHE A 31 2.19 5.55 -8.13
C PHE A 31 1.60 6.15 -9.40
N GLN A 32 0.35 6.61 -9.34
CA GLN A 32 -0.34 7.20 -10.50
C GLN A 32 0.45 8.36 -11.10
N THR A 33 0.97 9.26 -10.24
CA THR A 33 1.81 10.36 -10.71
C THR A 33 3.10 9.87 -11.37
N CYS A 34 3.79 8.91 -10.76
CA CYS A 34 5.02 8.35 -11.31
C CYS A 34 4.78 7.67 -12.67
N ILE A 35 3.70 6.91 -12.79
CA ILE A 35 3.27 6.26 -14.04
C ILE A 35 3.03 7.32 -15.12
N GLY A 36 2.28 8.39 -14.82
CA GLY A 36 2.03 9.48 -15.76
C GLY A 36 3.29 10.22 -16.21
N LEU A 37 4.18 10.57 -15.28
CA LEU A 37 5.43 11.27 -15.59
C LEU A 37 6.40 10.43 -16.43
N VAL A 38 6.52 9.13 -16.14
CA VAL A 38 7.40 8.23 -16.87
C VAL A 38 6.83 7.89 -18.25
N SER A 39 5.53 7.56 -18.33
CA SER A 39 4.87 7.20 -19.59
C SER A 39 4.84 8.35 -20.60
N SER A 40 4.56 9.57 -20.14
CA SER A 40 4.62 10.79 -20.97
C SER A 40 6.03 11.14 -21.45
N GLY A 41 7.06 10.56 -20.85
CA GLY A 41 8.47 10.86 -21.15
C GLY A 41 8.99 12.14 -20.49
N MET A 42 8.22 12.76 -19.60
CA MET A 42 8.68 13.91 -18.81
C MET A 42 9.81 13.53 -17.85
N MET A 43 9.80 12.30 -17.34
CA MET A 43 10.83 11.77 -16.45
C MET A 43 11.33 10.41 -16.95
N ARG A 44 12.64 10.18 -16.82
CA ARG A 44 13.24 8.86 -17.14
C ARG A 44 12.90 7.82 -16.07
N TYR A 45 13.00 8.24 -14.80
CA TYR A 45 12.64 7.46 -13.63
C TYR A 45 11.85 8.33 -12.67
N ALA A 46 10.94 7.71 -11.92
CA ALA A 46 10.19 8.36 -10.85
C ALA A 46 10.07 7.41 -9.66
N MET A 47 10.14 7.92 -8.43
CA MET A 47 10.04 7.12 -7.22
C MET A 47 8.76 7.46 -6.48
N ALA A 48 7.98 6.44 -6.14
CA ALA A 48 6.83 6.56 -5.25
C ALA A 48 7.12 5.89 -3.91
N ILE A 49 6.73 6.54 -2.82
CA ILE A 49 6.93 6.05 -1.46
C ILE A 49 5.60 6.16 -0.72
N GLY A 50 5.15 5.04 -0.17
CA GLY A 50 4.09 5.04 0.85
C GLY A 50 4.71 4.66 2.18
N ALA A 51 4.67 5.57 3.14
CA ALA A 51 5.21 5.36 4.47
C ALA A 51 4.41 6.15 5.50
N ASP A 52 4.23 5.56 6.68
CA ASP A 52 3.47 6.20 7.74
C ASP A 52 3.92 5.72 9.12
N THR A 53 3.62 6.53 10.13
CA THR A 53 3.72 6.15 11.55
C THR A 53 2.35 6.27 12.21
N ALA A 54 1.40 5.41 11.81
CA ALA A 54 -0.01 5.50 12.15
C ALA A 54 -0.28 5.64 13.65
N GLN A 55 -1.26 6.46 14.02
CA GLN A 55 -1.59 6.77 15.40
C GLN A 55 -2.97 6.22 15.78
N GLY A 56 -3.00 5.34 16.79
CA GLY A 56 -4.23 4.88 17.45
C GLY A 56 -4.40 5.57 18.80
N ARG A 57 -5.59 6.12 19.05
CA ARG A 57 -5.95 6.72 20.35
C ARG A 57 -5.89 5.64 21.45
N PRO A 58 -5.32 5.93 22.64
CA PRO A 58 -5.35 5.01 23.76
C PRO A 58 -6.77 4.52 24.08
N GLY A 59 -6.93 3.19 24.21
CA GLY A 59 -8.21 2.55 24.48
C GLY A 59 -9.15 2.40 23.28
N ASP A 60 -8.76 2.88 22.09
CA ASP A 60 -9.49 2.67 20.84
C ASP A 60 -9.05 1.37 20.16
N ALA A 61 -9.94 0.73 19.39
CA ALA A 61 -9.63 -0.50 18.65
C ALA A 61 -8.46 -0.31 17.65
N LEU A 62 -8.28 0.89 17.12
CA LEU A 62 -7.16 1.24 16.24
C LEU A 62 -5.81 1.13 16.94
N GLU A 63 -5.74 1.20 18.26
CA GLU A 63 -4.48 1.07 18.99
C GLU A 63 -3.80 -0.29 18.75
N TYR A 64 -4.59 -1.34 18.53
CA TYR A 64 -4.08 -2.69 18.27
C TYR A 64 -3.55 -2.87 16.84
N THR A 65 -3.98 -2.02 15.90
CA THR A 65 -3.59 -2.17 14.50
C THR A 65 -2.68 -1.05 14.01
N ALA A 66 -2.67 0.14 14.63
CA ALA A 66 -1.85 1.26 14.20
C ALA A 66 -0.34 0.92 14.29
N ALA A 67 0.34 0.97 13.15
CA ALA A 67 1.74 0.57 13.02
C ALA A 67 2.57 1.57 12.22
N CYS A 68 3.87 1.29 12.11
CA CYS A 68 4.82 2.11 11.36
C CYS A 68 5.52 1.27 10.29
N GLY A 69 5.70 1.84 9.11
CA GLY A 69 6.41 1.18 8.01
C GLY A 69 6.17 1.86 6.68
N GLY A 70 6.92 1.44 5.67
CA GLY A 70 6.73 1.91 4.30
C GLY A 70 7.46 1.05 3.29
N ALA A 71 7.18 1.31 2.03
CA ALA A 71 7.88 0.72 0.89
C ALA A 71 8.00 1.77 -0.23
N ALA A 72 9.02 1.61 -1.06
CA ALA A 72 9.37 2.51 -2.14
C ALA A 72 9.47 1.73 -3.46
N TYR A 73 9.05 2.35 -4.55
CA TYR A 73 9.04 1.75 -5.88
C TYR A 73 9.62 2.75 -6.88
N ILE A 74 10.49 2.27 -7.77
CA ILE A 74 11.08 3.06 -8.85
C ILE A 74 10.42 2.64 -10.17
N PHE A 75 9.81 3.59 -10.83
CA PHE A 75 9.17 3.44 -12.13
C PHE A 75 10.12 3.90 -13.23
N GLY A 76 10.10 3.20 -14.37
CA GLY A 76 10.84 3.55 -15.59
C GLY A 76 10.15 2.93 -16.80
N LYS A 77 10.48 3.40 -18.01
CA LYS A 77 10.00 2.76 -19.25
C LYS A 77 10.64 1.38 -19.37
N LYS A 78 9.83 0.35 -19.65
CA LYS A 78 10.21 -1.07 -19.75
C LYS A 78 11.54 -1.29 -20.48
N PRO A 79 12.67 -1.51 -19.77
CA PRO A 79 13.91 -1.95 -20.40
C PRO A 79 13.97 -3.49 -20.47
N SER A 80 15.07 -4.03 -21.00
CA SER A 80 15.31 -5.49 -20.99
C SER A 80 15.38 -6.10 -19.59
N ARG A 81 15.77 -5.33 -18.56
CA ARG A 81 15.76 -5.75 -17.14
C ARG A 81 14.59 -5.11 -16.38
N THR A 82 13.38 -5.49 -16.76
CA THR A 82 12.16 -5.13 -16.00
C THR A 82 11.92 -6.17 -14.92
N LEU A 83 11.55 -5.77 -13.70
CA LEU A 83 11.15 -6.71 -12.64
C LEU A 83 9.66 -7.03 -12.72
N VAL A 84 8.87 -5.99 -12.95
CA VAL A 84 7.42 -6.03 -12.99
C VAL A 84 6.95 -5.01 -14.01
N ASP A 85 6.01 -5.40 -14.86
CA ASP A 85 5.37 -4.56 -15.86
C ASP A 85 3.96 -4.18 -15.41
N LEU A 86 3.53 -2.95 -15.69
CA LEU A 86 2.19 -2.48 -15.36
C LEU A 86 1.28 -2.65 -16.59
N GLU A 87 0.22 -3.44 -16.47
CA GLU A 87 -0.75 -3.64 -17.54
C GLU A 87 -1.84 -2.56 -17.55
N GLY A 88 -2.19 -2.03 -16.38
CA GLY A 88 -3.22 -1.01 -16.25
C GLY A 88 -3.45 -0.59 -14.81
N SER A 89 -4.15 0.54 -14.66
CA SER A 89 -4.55 1.05 -13.34
C SER A 89 -5.91 1.71 -13.41
N TYR A 90 -6.68 1.65 -12.32
CA TYR A 90 -8.03 2.19 -12.23
C TYR A 90 -8.25 2.83 -10.86
N SER A 91 -8.95 3.96 -10.80
CA SER A 91 -9.28 4.65 -9.55
C SER A 91 -10.79 4.76 -9.35
N PHE A 92 -11.27 4.44 -8.15
CA PHE A 92 -12.67 4.60 -7.75
C PHE A 92 -12.74 5.54 -6.54
N VAL A 93 -13.34 6.72 -6.68
CA VAL A 93 -13.30 7.81 -5.67
C VAL A 93 -14.68 8.42 -5.47
N THR A 94 -15.06 8.67 -4.21
CA THR A 94 -16.26 9.41 -3.82
C THR A 94 -16.00 10.26 -2.57
N ASP A 95 -16.92 11.18 -2.23
CA ASP A 95 -16.93 11.83 -0.92
C ASP A 95 -17.68 10.94 0.09
N THR A 96 -16.92 10.33 1.01
CA THR A 96 -17.41 9.40 2.03
C THR A 96 -16.72 9.71 3.37
N PRO A 97 -17.43 10.26 4.37
CA PRO A 97 -16.84 10.73 5.63
C PRO A 97 -16.66 9.58 6.65
N ASP A 98 -15.89 8.55 6.30
CA ASP A 98 -15.75 7.35 7.13
C ASP A 98 -14.66 7.44 8.20
N PHE A 99 -13.54 8.11 7.90
CA PHE A 99 -12.43 8.31 8.82
C PHE A 99 -11.67 9.58 8.45
N TRP A 100 -11.36 10.41 9.45
CA TRP A 100 -10.71 11.70 9.23
C TRP A 100 -9.93 12.15 10.47
N ARG A 101 -9.02 13.11 10.29
CA ARG A 101 -8.35 13.81 11.37
C ARG A 101 -8.36 15.30 11.09
N ARG A 102 -8.94 16.09 12.00
CA ARG A 102 -8.91 17.55 11.85
C ARG A 102 -7.51 18.09 12.12
N GLY A 103 -7.20 19.25 11.56
CA GLY A 103 -5.95 19.94 11.86
C GLY A 103 -5.75 20.11 13.37
N ARG A 104 -4.51 19.88 13.83
CA ARG A 104 -4.06 19.95 15.24
C ARG A 104 -4.58 18.84 16.17
N GLU A 105 -5.49 17.99 15.72
CA GLU A 105 -5.87 16.80 16.49
C GLU A 105 -4.75 15.75 16.42
N MET A 106 -4.41 15.19 17.57
CA MET A 106 -3.41 14.11 17.63
C MET A 106 -3.96 12.82 17.01
N TYR A 107 -5.22 12.50 17.30
CA TYR A 107 -5.82 11.22 16.90
C TYR A 107 -6.97 11.41 15.90
N PRO A 108 -7.18 10.45 15.00
CA PRO A 108 -8.29 10.47 14.06
C PRO A 108 -9.64 10.19 14.75
N ARG A 109 -10.74 10.41 14.01
CA ARG A 109 -12.10 9.97 14.30
C ARG A 109 -12.61 9.09 13.17
N HIS A 110 -13.59 8.24 13.46
CA HIS A 110 -14.20 7.35 12.48
C HIS A 110 -15.69 7.11 12.72
N GLY A 111 -16.39 6.74 11.65
CA GLY A 111 -17.79 6.29 11.64
C GLY A 111 -18.00 4.84 12.07
N SER A 112 -16.96 4.19 12.62
CA SER A 112 -17.01 2.83 13.18
C SER A 112 -17.49 1.81 12.13
N ARG A 113 -18.70 1.26 12.23
CA ARG A 113 -19.21 0.29 11.25
C ARG A 113 -19.29 0.87 9.82
N PHE A 114 -19.41 2.20 9.70
CA PHE A 114 -19.44 2.89 8.41
C PHE A 114 -18.11 2.78 7.64
N THR A 115 -16.98 2.49 8.30
CA THR A 115 -15.70 2.28 7.59
C THR A 115 -15.66 0.97 6.79
N GLY A 116 -16.58 0.05 7.06
CA GLY A 116 -16.65 -1.25 6.40
C GLY A 116 -17.34 -1.20 5.04
N GLU A 117 -18.62 -1.57 5.01
CA GLU A 117 -19.36 -1.79 3.76
C GLU A 117 -19.49 -0.55 2.86
N PRO A 118 -19.96 0.61 3.37
CA PRO A 118 -20.20 1.77 2.50
C PRO A 118 -18.91 2.49 2.08
N ALA A 119 -17.79 2.20 2.75
CA ALA A 119 -16.50 2.82 2.50
C ALA A 119 -15.49 1.80 1.96
N TYR A 120 -14.74 1.08 2.82
CA TYR A 120 -13.68 0.15 2.39
C TYR A 120 -14.12 -0.86 1.32
N PHE A 121 -15.21 -1.61 1.55
CA PHE A 121 -15.61 -2.67 0.63
C PHE A 121 -16.15 -2.10 -0.69
N ARG A 122 -17.00 -1.07 -0.64
CA ARG A 122 -17.51 -0.38 -1.82
C ARG A 122 -16.37 0.07 -2.76
N HIS A 123 -15.36 0.74 -2.22
CA HIS A 123 -14.29 1.32 -3.03
C HIS A 123 -13.28 0.27 -3.49
N THR A 124 -12.86 -0.64 -2.60
CA THR A 124 -11.88 -1.69 -2.93
C THR A 124 -12.45 -2.66 -3.98
N ILE A 125 -13.69 -3.13 -3.80
CA ILE A 125 -14.33 -4.05 -4.75
C ILE A 125 -14.65 -3.31 -6.06
N GLY A 126 -15.12 -2.05 -5.97
CA GLY A 126 -15.40 -1.21 -7.13
C GLY A 126 -14.17 -0.99 -8.01
N ALA A 127 -13.04 -0.60 -7.41
CA ALA A 127 -11.78 -0.40 -8.14
C ALA A 127 -11.24 -1.70 -8.75
N ALA A 128 -11.28 -2.81 -8.00
CA ALA A 128 -10.84 -4.11 -8.50
C ALA A 128 -11.66 -4.56 -9.72
N LYS A 129 -13.00 -4.49 -9.63
CA LYS A 129 -13.89 -4.85 -10.74
C LYS A 129 -13.76 -3.90 -11.92
N GLY A 130 -13.57 -2.60 -11.67
CA GLY A 130 -13.35 -1.60 -12.72
C GLY A 130 -12.12 -1.92 -13.55
N LEU A 131 -10.98 -2.12 -12.88
CA LEU A 131 -9.73 -2.50 -13.57
C LEU A 131 -9.86 -3.82 -14.33
N MET A 132 -10.37 -4.87 -13.67
CA MET A 132 -10.54 -6.17 -14.31
C MET A 132 -11.46 -6.07 -15.54
N GLY A 133 -12.53 -5.28 -15.46
CA GLY A 133 -13.42 -5.01 -16.59
C GLY A 133 -12.72 -4.31 -17.76
N GLU A 134 -11.92 -3.28 -17.50
CA GLU A 134 -11.16 -2.56 -18.55
C GLU A 134 -10.10 -3.44 -19.22
N LEU A 135 -9.50 -4.37 -18.47
CA LEU A 135 -8.52 -5.31 -18.97
C LEU A 135 -9.12 -6.60 -19.57
N GLY A 136 -10.44 -6.80 -19.45
CA GLY A 136 -11.11 -8.03 -19.86
C GLY A 136 -10.63 -9.26 -19.08
N MET A 137 -10.32 -9.09 -17.80
CA MET A 137 -9.79 -10.12 -16.91
C MET A 137 -10.79 -10.52 -15.82
N GLU A 138 -10.55 -11.67 -15.23
CA GLU A 138 -11.26 -12.23 -14.09
C GLU A 138 -10.28 -12.55 -12.94
N PRO A 139 -10.77 -12.76 -11.70
CA PRO A 139 -9.92 -13.11 -10.56
C PRO A 139 -9.00 -14.32 -10.80
N GLY A 140 -9.43 -15.28 -11.62
CA GLY A 140 -8.64 -16.47 -11.98
C GLY A 140 -7.41 -16.18 -12.85
N ASP A 141 -7.34 -15.02 -13.50
CA ASP A 141 -6.21 -14.60 -14.32
C ASP A 141 -5.04 -14.03 -13.50
N TYR A 142 -5.24 -13.86 -12.20
CA TYR A 142 -4.26 -13.30 -11.28
C TYR A 142 -3.76 -14.40 -10.34
N LYS A 143 -2.43 -14.57 -10.29
CA LYS A 143 -1.79 -15.47 -9.35
C LYS A 143 -1.94 -14.98 -7.90
N TYR A 144 -1.75 -13.67 -7.71
CA TYR A 144 -1.79 -13.04 -6.41
C TYR A 144 -2.68 -11.81 -6.38
N ALA A 145 -3.18 -11.50 -5.18
CA ALA A 145 -3.89 -10.25 -4.94
C ALA A 145 -3.46 -9.62 -3.60
N VAL A 146 -3.35 -8.30 -3.58
CA VAL A 146 -3.00 -7.50 -2.40
C VAL A 146 -4.06 -6.45 -2.21
N PHE A 147 -4.71 -6.45 -1.06
CA PHE A 147 -5.69 -5.43 -0.68
C PHE A 147 -5.16 -4.59 0.48
N HIS A 148 -5.63 -3.35 0.64
CA HIS A 148 -5.32 -2.55 1.83
C HIS A 148 -5.75 -3.28 3.12
N GLN A 149 -4.98 -3.12 4.20
CA GLN A 149 -5.06 -4.02 5.35
C GLN A 149 -5.26 -3.27 6.66
N PRO A 150 -6.45 -2.69 6.92
CA PRO A 150 -6.71 -1.98 8.17
C PRO A 150 -6.73 -2.91 9.39
N ASN A 151 -7.02 -4.18 9.14
CA ASN A 151 -6.95 -5.32 10.06
C ASN A 151 -6.89 -6.61 9.21
N THR A 152 -6.73 -7.77 9.84
CA THR A 152 -6.65 -9.06 9.12
C THR A 152 -7.94 -9.43 8.38
N LYS A 153 -9.11 -9.06 8.90
CA LYS A 153 -10.41 -9.53 8.40
C LYS A 153 -10.84 -8.87 7.09
N PHE A 154 -10.54 -7.59 6.93
CA PHE A 154 -10.98 -6.78 5.79
C PHE A 154 -10.39 -7.22 4.45
N PRO A 155 -9.06 -7.36 4.28
CA PRO A 155 -8.47 -7.83 3.03
C PRO A 155 -8.94 -9.26 2.71
N ILE A 156 -9.07 -10.14 3.71
CA ILE A 156 -9.61 -11.50 3.52
C ILE A 156 -11.05 -11.47 3.02
N LYS A 157 -11.91 -10.62 3.59
CA LYS A 157 -13.30 -10.48 3.13
C LYS A 157 -13.36 -9.91 1.71
N ALA A 158 -12.57 -8.88 1.39
CA ALA A 158 -12.52 -8.31 0.04
C ALA A 158 -12.07 -9.34 -1.00
N ALA A 159 -10.98 -10.06 -0.71
CA ALA A 159 -10.48 -11.15 -1.54
C ALA A 159 -11.56 -12.20 -1.81
N ARG A 160 -12.21 -12.70 -0.75
CA ARG A 160 -13.28 -13.70 -0.86
C ARG A 160 -14.46 -13.19 -1.68
N THR A 161 -14.89 -11.95 -1.47
CA THR A 161 -16.01 -11.34 -2.23
C THR A 161 -15.67 -11.19 -3.71
N LEU A 162 -14.40 -10.96 -4.04
CA LEU A 162 -13.92 -10.89 -5.42
C LEU A 162 -13.64 -12.27 -6.03
N GLY A 163 -13.59 -13.36 -5.26
CA GLY A 163 -13.32 -14.71 -5.76
C GLY A 163 -11.86 -15.17 -5.63
N PHE A 164 -11.01 -14.42 -4.92
CA PHE A 164 -9.64 -14.82 -4.63
C PHE A 164 -9.55 -15.84 -3.49
N SER A 165 -8.63 -16.80 -3.63
CA SER A 165 -8.32 -17.77 -2.58
C SER A 165 -7.45 -17.15 -1.47
N MET A 166 -7.36 -17.83 -0.33
CA MET A 166 -6.43 -17.44 0.73
C MET A 166 -4.97 -17.50 0.27
N ASP A 167 -4.62 -18.49 -0.57
CA ASP A 167 -3.25 -18.65 -1.06
C ASP A 167 -2.82 -17.49 -1.96
N ALA A 168 -3.74 -16.94 -2.76
CA ALA A 168 -3.47 -15.79 -3.62
C ALA A 168 -3.15 -14.51 -2.82
N ILE A 169 -3.67 -14.37 -1.59
CA ILE A 169 -3.45 -13.15 -0.78
C ILE A 169 -2.43 -13.34 0.35
N LYS A 170 -2.10 -14.59 0.69
CA LYS A 170 -1.26 -14.93 1.84
C LYS A 170 0.12 -14.24 1.82
N PRO A 171 0.84 -14.16 0.69
CA PRO A 171 2.14 -13.48 0.66
C PRO A 171 2.05 -12.00 1.03
N GLY A 172 1.04 -11.31 0.50
CA GLY A 172 0.84 -9.89 0.76
C GLY A 172 0.13 -9.57 2.08
N LEU A 173 -0.40 -10.56 2.81
CA LEU A 173 -1.15 -10.38 4.06
C LEU A 173 -0.21 -10.13 5.26
N VAL A 174 0.34 -8.92 5.35
CA VAL A 174 1.36 -8.53 6.34
C VAL A 174 0.79 -7.95 7.63
N VAL A 175 -0.45 -7.44 7.61
CA VAL A 175 -1.10 -6.82 8.79
C VAL A 175 -1.10 -7.67 10.06
N PRO A 176 -1.17 -9.02 10.05
CA PRO A 176 -1.11 -9.79 11.30
C PRO A 176 0.24 -9.70 12.02
N PHE A 177 1.31 -9.29 11.32
CA PHE A 177 2.67 -9.27 11.83
C PHE A 177 3.21 -7.86 12.04
N VAL A 178 2.81 -6.92 11.18
CA VAL A 178 3.30 -5.53 11.19
C VAL A 178 2.26 -4.58 11.77
N GLY A 179 0.97 -4.84 11.55
CA GLY A 179 -0.12 -3.89 11.72
C GLY A 179 -0.36 -3.03 10.48
N ASN A 180 -1.29 -2.09 10.58
CA ASN A 180 -1.70 -1.16 9.54
C ASN A 180 -0.74 0.05 9.50
N THR A 181 0.09 0.09 8.47
CA THR A 181 1.05 1.16 8.18
C THR A 181 0.48 2.22 7.22
N TYR A 182 -0.84 2.39 7.21
CA TYR A 182 -1.58 3.40 6.41
C TYR A 182 -1.11 3.44 4.95
N ALA A 183 -0.50 4.55 4.49
CA ALA A 183 -0.06 4.73 3.11
C ALA A 183 0.95 3.67 2.63
N GLY A 184 1.67 3.03 3.57
CA GLY A 184 2.57 1.92 3.26
C GLY A 184 1.89 0.55 3.19
N SER A 185 0.64 0.39 3.63
CA SER A 185 0.05 -0.94 3.86
C SER A 185 -0.04 -1.79 2.60
N THR A 186 -0.64 -1.26 1.53
CA THR A 186 -0.74 -1.99 0.25
C THR A 186 0.64 -2.16 -0.39
N LEU A 187 1.52 -1.17 -0.26
CA LEU A 187 2.86 -1.17 -0.86
C LEU A 187 3.78 -2.20 -0.20
N ILE A 188 3.74 -2.38 1.12
CA ILE A 188 4.48 -3.44 1.81
C ILE A 188 3.92 -4.81 1.43
N GLY A 189 2.59 -4.93 1.34
CA GLY A 189 1.95 -6.16 0.87
C GLY A 189 2.36 -6.54 -0.56
N LEU A 190 2.48 -5.56 -1.45
CA LEU A 190 2.98 -5.78 -2.81
C LEU A 190 4.44 -6.24 -2.80
N ALA A 191 5.30 -5.62 -1.97
CA ALA A 191 6.71 -6.01 -1.86
C ALA A 191 6.85 -7.46 -1.35
N ALA A 192 6.09 -7.83 -0.31
CA ALA A 192 6.07 -9.18 0.22
C ALA A 192 5.56 -10.23 -0.79
N THR A 193 4.64 -9.85 -1.68
CA THR A 193 4.22 -10.71 -2.80
C THR A 193 5.31 -10.84 -3.85
N LEU A 194 6.01 -9.75 -4.19
CA LEU A 194 7.12 -9.75 -5.16
C LEU A 194 8.33 -10.56 -4.68
N ASP A 195 8.53 -10.67 -3.36
CA ASP A 195 9.54 -11.57 -2.78
C ASP A 195 9.32 -13.05 -3.15
N VAL A 196 8.09 -13.46 -3.52
CA VAL A 196 7.75 -14.87 -3.79
C VAL A 196 7.14 -15.16 -5.18
N ALA A 197 6.63 -14.15 -5.91
CA ALA A 197 6.03 -14.31 -7.25
C ALA A 197 7.01 -14.56 -8.43
N ASP A 198 6.85 -15.62 -9.19
CA ASP A 198 7.77 -15.98 -10.27
C ASP A 198 7.48 -15.24 -11.59
N PRO A 199 8.43 -15.18 -12.54
CA PRO A 199 8.18 -14.61 -13.86
C PRO A 199 6.91 -15.18 -14.52
N GLY A 200 6.09 -14.28 -15.06
CA GLY A 200 4.77 -14.62 -15.62
C GLY A 200 3.63 -14.54 -14.61
N ASP A 201 3.88 -14.49 -13.30
CA ASP A 201 2.83 -14.31 -12.31
C ASP A 201 2.20 -12.92 -12.44
N ARG A 202 0.87 -12.89 -12.47
CA ARG A 202 0.08 -11.64 -12.47
C ARG A 202 -0.41 -11.31 -11.06
N ILE A 203 -0.30 -10.05 -10.67
CA ILE A 203 -0.60 -9.54 -9.34
C ILE A 203 -1.61 -8.40 -9.44
N LEU A 204 -2.74 -8.52 -8.74
CA LEU A 204 -3.69 -7.43 -8.53
C LEU A 204 -3.32 -6.71 -7.23
N ALA A 205 -3.08 -5.40 -7.26
CA ALA A 205 -2.88 -4.60 -6.05
C ALA A 205 -3.97 -3.54 -5.94
N VAL A 206 -4.69 -3.50 -4.82
CA VAL A 206 -5.79 -2.55 -4.58
C VAL A 206 -5.62 -1.85 -3.24
N SER A 207 -5.42 -0.53 -3.30
CA SER A 207 -5.34 0.31 -2.10
C SER A 207 -6.72 0.79 -1.66
N TYR A 208 -6.76 1.40 -0.49
CA TYR A 208 -7.92 2.11 0.00
C TYR A 208 -7.45 3.25 0.89
N GLY A 209 -8.09 4.40 0.77
CA GLY A 209 -7.94 5.54 1.65
C GLY A 209 -9.31 6.08 2.00
N SER A 210 -9.55 6.32 3.28
CA SER A 210 -10.78 6.94 3.77
C SER A 210 -10.96 8.37 3.24
N GLY A 211 -12.22 8.80 3.12
CA GLY A 211 -12.60 10.08 2.51
C GLY A 211 -13.49 10.06 1.26
N ALA A 212 -13.56 9.07 0.36
CA ALA A 212 -12.81 7.82 0.26
C ALA A 212 -12.48 7.45 -1.20
N GLY A 213 -11.42 6.67 -1.39
CA GLY A 213 -10.98 6.21 -2.70
C GLY A 213 -10.13 4.95 -2.66
N SER A 214 -10.04 4.27 -3.81
CA SER A 214 -9.18 3.11 -4.03
C SER A 214 -8.48 3.23 -5.38
N ASP A 215 -7.20 2.85 -5.44
CA ASP A 215 -6.52 2.58 -6.71
C ASP A 215 -6.32 1.07 -6.86
N ALA A 216 -6.59 0.55 -8.05
CA ALA A 216 -6.27 -0.80 -8.47
C ALA A 216 -5.16 -0.76 -9.53
N PHE A 217 -4.25 -1.73 -9.49
CA PHE A 217 -3.17 -1.91 -10.46
C PHE A 217 -3.06 -3.39 -10.84
N SER A 218 -2.81 -3.67 -12.12
CA SER A 218 -2.48 -5.00 -12.62
C SER A 218 -1.02 -5.03 -13.02
N PHE A 219 -0.28 -5.96 -12.45
CA PHE A 219 1.15 -6.12 -12.65
C PHE A 219 1.47 -7.51 -13.18
N VAL A 220 2.42 -7.63 -14.11
CA VAL A 220 2.97 -8.92 -14.55
C VAL A 220 4.44 -8.97 -14.22
N VAL A 221 4.82 -9.96 -13.42
CA VAL A 221 6.20 -10.21 -13.03
C VAL A 221 7.01 -10.65 -14.25
N GLN A 222 8.20 -10.09 -14.41
CA GLN A 222 9.09 -10.31 -15.55
C GLN A 222 10.36 -11.06 -15.10
N ASP A 223 11.11 -11.58 -16.07
CA ASP A 223 12.32 -12.40 -15.83
C ASP A 223 13.40 -11.71 -14.99
N GLY A 224 13.42 -10.37 -14.98
CA GLY A 224 14.38 -9.59 -14.19
C GLY A 224 14.30 -9.91 -12.69
N ILE A 225 13.14 -10.29 -12.17
CA ILE A 225 12.96 -10.55 -10.73
C ILE A 225 13.79 -11.74 -10.23
N ALA A 226 14.03 -12.74 -11.06
CA ALA A 226 14.76 -13.96 -10.69
C ALA A 226 16.22 -13.65 -10.30
N ASN A 227 16.81 -12.64 -10.94
CA ASN A 227 18.17 -12.19 -10.67
C ASN A 227 18.24 -11.19 -9.50
N ASP A 228 17.23 -10.33 -9.34
CA ASP A 228 17.25 -9.23 -8.37
C ASP A 228 16.81 -9.62 -6.96
N ARG A 229 16.00 -10.68 -6.78
CA ARG A 229 15.63 -11.19 -5.44
C ARG A 229 16.81 -11.45 -4.50
N ARG A 230 18.00 -11.65 -5.06
CA ARG A 230 19.22 -11.98 -4.32
C ARG A 230 19.97 -10.74 -3.81
N LEU A 231 19.58 -9.53 -4.23
CA LEU A 231 20.31 -8.30 -3.91
C LEU A 231 19.78 -7.56 -2.68
N GLU A 232 18.51 -7.74 -2.32
CA GLU A 232 17.90 -7.03 -1.19
C GLU A 232 17.25 -7.97 -0.18
N PRO A 233 17.19 -7.58 1.11
CA PRO A 233 16.47 -8.37 2.09
C PRO A 233 14.97 -8.40 1.81
N ALA A 234 14.38 -9.60 1.84
CA ALA A 234 12.93 -9.78 1.79
C ALA A 234 12.21 -9.07 2.96
N VAL A 235 10.95 -8.71 2.76
CA VAL A 235 10.08 -8.11 3.80
C VAL A 235 10.06 -8.98 5.07
N SER A 236 10.08 -10.30 4.92
CA SER A 236 10.10 -11.25 6.03
C SER A 236 11.32 -11.09 6.96
N LEU A 237 12.49 -10.68 6.43
CA LEU A 237 13.67 -10.41 7.25
C LEU A 237 13.43 -9.20 8.17
N PHE A 238 12.87 -8.12 7.63
CA PHE A 238 12.55 -6.92 8.41
C PHE A 238 11.51 -7.22 9.50
N VAL A 239 10.49 -8.02 9.17
CA VAL A 239 9.47 -8.46 10.14
C VAL A 239 10.06 -9.37 11.23
N GLY A 240 11.02 -10.23 10.86
CA GLY A 240 11.71 -11.12 11.80
C GLY A 240 12.66 -10.38 12.75
N ARG A 241 13.26 -9.27 12.30
CA ARG A 241 14.18 -8.44 13.09
C ARG A 241 13.43 -7.50 14.03
N LYS A 242 12.87 -8.06 15.11
CA LYS A 242 12.04 -7.30 16.06
C LYS A 242 12.44 -7.52 17.52
N ARG A 243 12.09 -6.55 18.35
CA ARG A 243 12.10 -6.64 19.82
C ARG A 243 10.68 -6.39 20.32
N TYR A 244 10.17 -7.30 21.13
CA TYR A 244 8.90 -7.09 21.83
C TYR A 244 9.11 -6.12 22.99
N ILE A 245 8.13 -5.25 23.20
CA ILE A 245 8.10 -4.27 24.27
C ILE A 245 6.73 -4.31 24.94
N ASP A 246 6.67 -3.89 26.20
CA ASP A 246 5.39 -3.75 26.92
C ASP A 246 4.66 -2.45 26.55
N TYR A 247 3.43 -2.31 27.05
CA TYR A 247 2.60 -1.14 26.75
C TYR A 247 3.15 0.16 27.36
N SER A 248 3.87 0.09 28.48
CA SER A 248 4.46 1.27 29.12
C SER A 248 5.61 1.83 28.29
N GLU A 249 6.52 0.97 27.81
CA GLU A 249 7.58 1.35 26.88
C GLU A 249 7.01 1.85 25.56
N TYR A 250 6.01 1.16 24.98
CA TYR A 250 5.31 1.60 23.78
C TYR A 250 4.69 3.00 23.94
N SER A 251 3.95 3.22 25.03
CA SER A 251 3.26 4.49 25.29
C SER A 251 4.24 5.64 25.45
N LYS A 252 5.39 5.38 26.09
CA LYS A 252 6.49 6.35 26.19
C LYS A 252 7.08 6.66 24.82
N LEU A 253 7.45 5.65 24.02
CA LEU A 253 8.06 5.82 22.70
C LEU A 253 7.12 6.51 21.70
N ARG A 254 5.81 6.27 21.81
CA ARG A 254 4.78 6.90 20.97
C ARG A 254 4.31 8.27 21.48
N GLY A 255 4.85 8.76 22.60
CA GLY A 255 4.48 10.05 23.18
C GLY A 255 3.02 10.12 23.66
N LYS A 256 2.46 9.00 24.13
CA LYS A 256 1.06 8.89 24.58
C LYS A 256 0.83 9.34 26.03
N LEU A 257 1.91 9.50 26.79
CA LEU A 257 1.86 9.94 28.18
C LEU A 257 1.67 11.45 28.22
N ILE A 258 0.57 11.91 28.83
CA ILE A 258 0.34 13.33 29.10
C ILE A 258 1.39 13.76 30.13
N LYS A 259 2.13 14.83 29.82
CA LYS A 259 3.04 15.46 30.77
C LYS A 259 2.28 16.28 31.79
#